data_AF-U4U3Z3-F1
#
_entry.id   AF-U4U3Z3-F1
#
_cell.length_a   1.000
_cell.length_b   1.000
_cell.length_c   1.000
_cell.angle_alpha   90.00
_cell.angle_beta   90.00
_cell.angle_gamma   90.00
#
_symmetry.space_group_name_H-M   'P 1'
#
loop_
_entity.id
_entity.type
_entity.pdbx_description
1 polymer ?
#
loop_
_entity_poly.entity_id
_entity_poly.type
_entity_poly.pdbx_seq_one_letter_code
_entity_poly.pdbx_strand_id
1 'polypeptide(L)'
;MNRSTNCMNRLRRFYSVKTPFQLVSPLKALVPETPYKSKIISPKAPPKVNIDGETIALLERLSLVDCANKKGIETLEAAIEFADKIHQVDTTGVEPLITVLEDFPLRLRDDQINDGDCKEEILKNACVTEEGYFVAPPGNIPLKSRGDLLFENESNSFSASPGRYSVTDIKTETNNTQTVQIRANYPWKSHIVETLALHTGPKYVSEADKFKDGKKTIPSSSIISTIHLNTLFMNTICDAYDESEYKGNKRALLRFHRKLAPYSISFAIASGGVAAIVQELNDLALHLTEQFRTNHLSTLFLPRSSKLSLEAQWRQYDEMGIPYNVVLNERTLKDGLVHLRNRDTTLKEQVHVSELVAYVEQLFKNY
;
A
#
# COMPACT_ATOMS: atom_id res chain seq x y z
N MET A 1 -40.57 -6.02 5.79
CA MET A 1 -41.91 -5.76 5.22
C MET A 1 -41.82 -4.44 4.46
N ASN A 2 -41.58 -4.44 3.16
CA ASN A 2 -42.51 -4.67 2.05
C ASN A 2 -43.47 -3.50 1.74
N ARG A 3 -43.38 -3.09 0.47
CA ARG A 3 -44.32 -2.32 -0.39
C ARG A 3 -44.20 -0.80 -0.29
N SER A 4 -44.28 -0.02 -1.38
CA SER A 4 -44.78 -0.31 -2.74
C SER A 4 -44.33 0.85 -3.65
N THR A 5 -43.65 0.58 -4.77
CA THR A 5 -44.21 0.62 -6.15
C THR A 5 -44.90 1.92 -6.53
N ASN A 6 -44.31 2.66 -7.49
CA ASN A 6 -44.95 3.07 -8.75
C ASN A 6 -44.23 4.27 -9.36
N CYS A 7 -43.29 4.02 -10.28
CA CYS A 7 -42.97 4.99 -11.35
C CYS A 7 -42.63 4.27 -12.66
N MET A 8 -43.19 3.07 -12.87
CA MET A 8 -42.97 2.24 -14.06
C MET A 8 -44.14 2.33 -15.06
N ASN A 9 -44.81 3.48 -15.18
CA ASN A 9 -45.87 3.67 -16.16
C ASN A 9 -46.01 5.12 -16.59
N ARG A 10 -45.26 5.52 -17.62
CA ARG A 10 -45.75 6.46 -18.64
C ARG A 10 -44.95 6.32 -19.94
N LEU A 11 -45.01 5.12 -20.52
CA LEU A 11 -44.98 4.98 -21.97
C LEU A 11 -46.22 5.69 -22.52
N ARG A 12 -46.05 6.78 -23.27
CA ARG A 12 -46.80 7.01 -24.51
C ARG A 12 -46.30 8.22 -25.31
N ARG A 13 -46.05 7.88 -26.58
CA ARG A 13 -46.02 8.72 -27.78
C ARG A 13 -44.75 9.53 -28.03
N PHE A 14 -43.80 8.78 -28.58
CA PHE A 14 -42.89 9.21 -29.62
C PHE A 14 -43.61 10.07 -30.68
N TYR A 15 -43.04 11.23 -30.98
CA TYR A 15 -43.09 11.78 -32.32
C TYR A 15 -41.68 12.19 -32.76
N SER A 16 -41.24 11.50 -33.80
CA SER A 16 -40.01 11.71 -34.56
C SER A 16 -40.33 12.59 -35.77
N VAL A 17 -39.45 13.55 -36.06
CA VAL A 17 -39.53 14.29 -37.33
C VAL A 17 -38.96 13.42 -38.44
N LYS A 18 -39.84 13.08 -39.39
CA LYS A 18 -39.57 12.28 -40.60
C LYS A 18 -38.71 13.06 -41.59
N THR A 19 -37.40 12.90 -41.55
CA THR A 19 -36.57 13.11 -42.74
C THR A 19 -36.14 11.74 -43.27
N PRO A 20 -36.64 11.29 -44.43
CA PRO A 20 -36.22 10.02 -45.00
C PRO A 20 -34.73 10.09 -45.38
N PHE A 21 -34.00 9.05 -44.98
CA PHE A 21 -32.61 8.82 -45.32
C PHE A 21 -32.52 8.50 -46.82
N GLN A 22 -32.16 9.47 -47.65
CA GLN A 22 -31.75 9.21 -49.03
C GLN A 22 -30.25 8.91 -49.01
N LEU A 23 -29.90 7.63 -49.15
CA LEU A 23 -28.55 7.19 -49.46
C LEU A 23 -28.17 7.76 -50.83
N VAL A 24 -27.52 8.92 -50.81
CA VAL A 24 -26.92 9.48 -52.01
C VAL A 24 -25.63 8.71 -52.26
N SER A 25 -25.62 7.99 -53.38
CA SER A 25 -24.50 7.28 -54.02
C SER A 25 -24.10 5.90 -53.45
N PRO A 26 -23.75 4.93 -54.31
CA PRO A 26 -23.18 3.65 -53.87
C PRO A 26 -21.83 3.93 -53.19
N LEU A 27 -21.70 3.54 -51.93
CA LEU A 27 -20.45 3.63 -51.17
C LEU A 27 -19.37 2.86 -51.94
N LYS A 28 -18.52 3.58 -52.66
CA LYS A 28 -17.32 3.02 -53.29
C LYS A 28 -16.45 2.49 -52.16
N ALA A 29 -16.23 1.17 -52.11
CA ALA A 29 -15.35 0.58 -51.13
C ALA A 29 -13.94 1.17 -51.30
N LEU A 30 -13.54 2.03 -50.36
CA LEU A 30 -12.19 2.60 -50.29
C LEU A 30 -11.18 1.58 -49.76
N VAL A 31 -11.66 0.47 -49.19
CA VAL A 31 -10.85 -0.66 -48.77
C VAL A 31 -10.54 -1.52 -50.01
N PRO A 32 -9.26 -1.73 -50.36
CA PRO A 32 -8.89 -2.61 -51.46
C PRO A 32 -9.37 -4.04 -51.19
N GLU A 33 -10.13 -4.64 -52.12
CA GLU A 33 -10.58 -6.04 -51.99
C GLU A 33 -9.43 -7.04 -52.12
N THR A 34 -8.31 -6.61 -52.70
CA THR A 34 -7.11 -7.43 -52.84
C THR A 34 -5.90 -6.71 -52.23
N PRO A 35 -4.97 -7.46 -51.60
CA PRO A 35 -3.80 -6.88 -50.96
C PRO A 35 -2.90 -6.18 -51.99
N TYR A 36 -2.59 -4.90 -51.74
CA TYR A 36 -1.66 -4.14 -52.57
C TYR A 36 -0.23 -4.64 -52.36
N LYS A 37 0.44 -5.05 -53.44
CA LYS A 37 1.85 -5.48 -53.39
C LYS A 37 2.72 -4.25 -53.21
N SER A 38 3.40 -4.15 -52.06
CA SER A 38 4.29 -3.03 -51.75
C SER A 38 5.46 -2.97 -52.75
N LYS A 39 5.79 -1.76 -53.22
CA LYS A 39 6.97 -1.49 -54.06
C LYS A 39 8.28 -1.46 -53.25
N ILE A 40 8.22 -1.81 -51.97
CA ILE A 40 9.38 -1.79 -51.07
C ILE A 40 10.23 -3.02 -51.41
N ILE A 41 11.15 -2.83 -52.36
CA ILE A 41 12.16 -3.82 -52.74
C ILE A 41 13.13 -3.92 -51.56
N SER A 42 13.04 -5.00 -50.78
CA SER A 42 14.01 -5.47 -49.76
C SER A 42 14.68 -4.36 -48.93
N PRO A 43 14.36 -4.22 -47.63
CA PRO A 43 14.64 -3.01 -46.88
C PRO A 43 16.14 -2.74 -46.89
N LYS A 44 16.55 -1.54 -47.29
CA LYS A 44 17.70 -0.94 -46.59
C LYS A 44 17.23 -0.87 -45.13
N ALA A 45 17.60 -1.88 -44.35
CA ALA A 45 17.26 -1.90 -42.94
C ALA A 45 17.76 -0.57 -42.36
N PRO A 46 16.90 0.22 -41.71
CA PRO A 46 17.37 1.42 -41.03
C PRO A 46 18.49 1.01 -40.07
N PRO A 47 19.53 1.85 -39.91
CA PRO A 47 20.62 1.52 -38.99
C PRO A 47 20.03 1.30 -37.60
N LYS A 48 20.45 0.22 -36.93
CA LYS A 48 19.95 -0.13 -35.61
C LYS A 48 20.22 1.04 -34.66
N VAL A 49 19.16 1.64 -34.13
CA VAL A 49 19.25 2.78 -33.22
C VAL A 49 19.73 2.27 -31.86
N ASN A 50 20.89 2.74 -31.41
CA ASN A 50 21.37 2.49 -30.06
C ASN A 50 20.83 3.59 -29.14
N ILE A 51 20.05 3.21 -28.13
CA ILE A 51 19.39 4.16 -27.23
C ILE A 51 20.32 4.40 -26.02
N ASP A 52 20.63 5.66 -25.74
CA ASP A 52 21.45 6.00 -24.57
C ASP A 52 20.68 5.78 -23.25
N GLY A 53 21.40 5.45 -22.18
CA GLY A 53 20.83 5.13 -20.87
C GLY A 53 20.03 6.28 -20.26
N GLU A 54 20.42 7.54 -20.50
CA GLU A 54 19.65 8.70 -20.01
C GLU A 54 18.29 8.80 -20.69
N THR A 55 18.23 8.50 -21.99
CA THR A 55 16.99 8.44 -22.76
C THR A 55 16.06 7.32 -22.28
N ILE A 56 16.61 6.16 -21.93
CA ILE A 56 15.82 5.05 -21.38
C ILE A 56 15.20 5.47 -20.05
N ALA A 57 15.99 6.04 -19.13
CA ALA A 57 15.49 6.52 -17.85
C ALA A 57 14.41 7.61 -17.99
N LEU A 58 14.56 8.51 -18.97
CA LEU A 58 13.55 9.53 -19.27
C LEU A 58 12.25 8.89 -19.79
N LEU A 59 12.35 7.92 -20.69
CA LEU A 59 11.20 7.20 -21.26
C LEU A 59 10.46 6.38 -20.20
N GLU A 60 11.18 5.70 -19.30
CA GLU A 60 10.57 5.00 -18.18
C GLU A 60 9.77 5.95 -17.28
N ARG A 61 10.35 7.11 -16.97
CA ARG A 61 9.69 8.12 -16.14
C ARG A 61 8.40 8.67 -16.77
N LEU A 62 8.40 8.87 -18.09
CA LEU A 62 7.24 9.42 -18.81
C LEU A 62 6.17 8.37 -19.12
N SER A 63 6.58 7.15 -19.48
CA SER A 63 5.67 6.07 -19.86
C SER A 63 5.17 5.26 -18.67
N LEU A 64 5.86 5.33 -17.52
CA LEU A 64 5.61 4.52 -16.32
C LEU A 64 5.75 3.01 -16.58
N VAL A 65 6.49 2.64 -17.63
CA VAL A 65 6.81 1.25 -17.99
C VAL A 65 8.29 0.99 -17.72
N ASP A 66 8.60 -0.14 -17.10
CA ASP A 66 9.97 -0.60 -16.86
C ASP A 66 10.60 -1.09 -18.18
N CYS A 67 11.55 -0.32 -18.71
CA CYS A 67 12.24 -0.54 -19.98
C CYS A 67 13.74 -0.84 -19.79
N ALA A 68 14.32 -0.67 -18.60
CA ALA A 68 15.74 -0.85 -18.28
C ALA A 68 16.16 -2.33 -18.24
N ASN A 69 15.19 -3.25 -18.29
CA ASN A 69 15.46 -4.67 -18.46
C ASN A 69 16.00 -4.97 -19.86
N LYS A 70 16.95 -5.90 -19.98
CA LYS A 70 17.53 -6.31 -21.29
C LYS A 70 16.47 -6.65 -22.35
N LYS A 71 15.41 -7.38 -21.96
CA LYS A 71 14.26 -7.69 -22.84
C LYS A 71 13.42 -6.46 -23.21
N GLY A 72 13.31 -5.49 -22.31
CA GLY A 72 12.59 -4.24 -22.53
C GLY A 72 13.29 -3.39 -23.58
N ILE A 73 14.61 -3.25 -23.45
CA ILE A 73 15.46 -2.57 -24.45
C ILE A 73 15.34 -3.27 -25.81
N GLU A 74 15.47 -4.60 -25.87
CA GLU A 74 15.32 -5.36 -27.12
C GLU A 74 13.94 -5.15 -27.77
N THR A 75 12.87 -5.10 -26.98
CA THR A 75 11.51 -4.87 -27.47
C THR A 75 11.33 -3.44 -27.96
N LEU A 76 11.90 -2.47 -27.26
CA LEU A 76 11.86 -1.05 -27.62
C LEU A 76 12.64 -0.80 -28.92
N GLU A 77 13.83 -1.36 -29.05
CA GLU A 77 14.62 -1.33 -30.28
C GLU A 77 13.84 -1.93 -31.46
N ALA A 78 13.18 -3.08 -31.25
CA ALA A 78 12.36 -3.72 -32.28
C ALA A 78 11.13 -2.88 -32.67
N ALA A 79 10.52 -2.17 -31.70
CA ALA A 79 9.41 -1.27 -31.97
C ALA A 79 9.83 -0.04 -32.78
N ILE A 80 11.01 0.53 -32.48
CA ILE A 80 11.60 1.62 -33.26
C ILE A 80 11.92 1.15 -34.68
N GLU A 81 12.55 -0.03 -34.82
CA GLU A 81 12.82 -0.62 -36.12
C GLU A 81 11.54 -0.85 -36.94
N PHE A 82 10.45 -1.22 -36.27
CA PHE A 82 9.14 -1.35 -36.91
C PHE A 82 8.56 0.01 -37.33
N ALA A 83 8.63 1.04 -36.49
CA ALA A 83 8.14 2.39 -36.80
C ALA A 83 8.91 3.02 -37.97
N ASP A 84 10.23 2.84 -38.02
CA ASP A 84 11.06 3.36 -39.13
C ASP A 84 10.68 2.76 -40.48
N LYS A 85 10.18 1.51 -40.50
CA LYS A 85 9.67 0.89 -41.74
C LYS A 85 8.43 1.62 -42.28
N ILE A 86 7.62 2.23 -41.41
CA ILE A 86 6.43 3.00 -41.81
C ILE A 86 6.85 4.27 -42.56
N HIS A 87 7.96 4.92 -42.14
CA HIS A 87 8.48 6.12 -42.82
C HIS A 87 9.01 5.85 -44.24
N GLN A 88 9.29 4.59 -44.60
CA GLN A 88 9.69 4.22 -45.97
C GLN A 88 8.51 4.21 -46.95
N VAL A 89 7.28 4.26 -46.44
CA VAL A 89 6.08 4.28 -47.29
C VAL A 89 5.93 5.68 -47.87
N ASP A 90 6.12 5.79 -49.19
CA ASP A 90 5.87 7.02 -49.93
C ASP A 90 4.36 7.34 -49.89
N THR A 91 4.03 8.44 -49.20
CA THR A 91 2.67 8.97 -49.06
C THR A 91 2.44 10.19 -49.97
N THR A 92 3.38 10.51 -50.88
CA THR A 92 3.24 11.65 -51.78
C THR A 92 2.02 11.50 -52.70
N GLY A 93 1.13 12.50 -52.68
CA GLY A 93 -0.09 12.51 -53.49
C GLY A 93 -1.22 11.60 -53.00
N VAL A 94 -1.09 10.96 -51.83
CA VAL A 94 -2.17 10.21 -51.18
C VAL A 94 -2.88 11.12 -50.20
N GLU A 95 -4.16 11.40 -50.44
CA GLU A 95 -4.98 12.18 -49.50
C GLU A 95 -5.08 11.42 -48.16
N PRO A 96 -4.88 12.10 -47.00
CA PRO A 96 -5.03 11.49 -45.70
C PRO A 96 -6.42 10.86 -45.59
N LEU A 97 -6.52 9.66 -45.01
CA LEU A 97 -7.82 9.07 -44.73
C LEU A 97 -8.52 9.90 -43.66
N ILE A 98 -9.29 10.87 -44.12
CA ILE A 98 -10.21 11.65 -43.31
C ILE A 98 -11.34 10.72 -42.87
N THR A 99 -11.78 10.87 -41.62
CA THR A 99 -12.81 9.99 -41.05
C THR A 99 -14.05 10.08 -41.94
N VAL A 100 -14.66 8.95 -42.30
CA VAL A 100 -15.85 8.84 -43.19
C VAL A 100 -17.08 9.60 -42.64
N LEU A 101 -16.95 10.25 -41.48
CA LEU A 101 -17.99 10.90 -40.71
C LEU A 101 -17.83 12.43 -40.64
N GLU A 102 -16.79 13.04 -41.23
CA GLU A 102 -16.61 14.50 -41.14
C GLU A 102 -17.76 15.28 -41.79
N ASP A 103 -18.30 14.80 -42.92
CA ASP A 103 -19.45 15.40 -43.59
C ASP A 103 -20.81 14.96 -43.02
N PHE A 104 -20.82 14.05 -42.03
CA PHE A 104 -22.04 13.62 -41.38
C PHE A 104 -22.29 14.46 -40.12
N PRO A 105 -23.30 15.36 -40.11
CA PRO A 105 -23.67 16.04 -38.88
C PRO A 105 -24.11 15.00 -37.85
N LEU A 106 -23.32 14.87 -36.79
CA LEU A 106 -23.66 14.03 -35.64
C LEU A 106 -25.02 14.50 -35.12
N ARG A 107 -26.02 13.60 -35.12
CA ARG A 107 -27.32 13.89 -34.53
C ARG A 107 -27.15 13.98 -33.02
N LEU A 108 -27.01 15.20 -32.52
CA LEU A 108 -27.00 15.48 -31.09
C LEU A 108 -28.41 15.26 -30.53
N ARG A 109 -28.47 14.79 -29.29
CA ARG A 109 -29.71 14.76 -28.51
C ARG A 109 -30.11 16.22 -28.19
N ASP A 110 -31.39 16.54 -28.26
CA ASP A 110 -31.86 17.84 -27.78
C ASP A 110 -31.52 18.00 -26.29
N ASP A 111 -30.79 19.06 -25.95
CA ASP A 111 -30.30 19.29 -24.59
C ASP A 111 -31.41 19.91 -23.74
N GLN A 112 -32.11 19.05 -23.00
CA GLN A 112 -33.08 19.46 -21.99
C GLN A 112 -32.47 19.16 -20.61
N ILE A 113 -32.44 20.18 -19.74
CA ILE A 113 -31.99 20.04 -18.36
C ILE A 113 -33.02 19.17 -17.63
N ASN A 114 -32.71 17.88 -17.53
CA ASN A 114 -33.59 16.87 -16.91
C ASN A 114 -33.19 16.55 -15.48
N ASP A 115 -31.91 16.73 -15.14
CA ASP A 115 -31.39 16.53 -13.80
C ASP A 115 -31.50 17.85 -13.05
N GLY A 116 -32.19 17.85 -11.90
CA GLY A 116 -32.44 19.04 -11.09
C GLY A 116 -31.16 19.64 -10.48
N ASP A 117 -31.33 20.67 -9.64
CA ASP A 117 -30.25 21.35 -8.90
C ASP A 117 -29.69 20.49 -7.74
N CYS A 118 -29.26 19.27 -8.06
CA CYS A 118 -28.90 18.21 -7.11
C CYS A 118 -27.42 18.27 -6.69
N LYS A 119 -26.74 19.40 -6.88
CA LYS A 119 -25.29 19.55 -6.66
C LYS A 119 -24.88 19.09 -5.26
N GLU A 120 -25.64 19.49 -4.25
CA GLU A 120 -25.35 19.15 -2.85
C GLU A 120 -25.50 17.65 -2.56
N GLU A 121 -26.51 16.99 -3.12
CA GLU A 121 -26.73 15.55 -2.93
C GLU A 121 -25.65 14.71 -3.61
N ILE A 122 -25.18 15.16 -4.77
CA ILE A 122 -24.10 14.51 -5.52
C ILE A 122 -22.77 14.63 -4.76
N LEU A 123 -22.46 15.80 -4.22
CA LEU A 123 -21.22 16.06 -3.49
C LEU A 123 -21.13 15.33 -2.13
N LYS A 124 -22.26 14.93 -1.53
CA LYS A 124 -22.26 14.10 -0.29
C LYS A 124 -21.56 12.75 -0.47
N ASN A 125 -21.49 12.22 -1.68
CA ASN A 125 -20.81 10.95 -1.96
C ASN A 125 -19.29 11.10 -2.13
N ALA A 126 -18.77 12.33 -2.18
CA ALA A 126 -17.35 12.60 -2.38
C ALA A 126 -16.58 12.50 -1.05
N CYS A 127 -15.41 11.87 -1.06
CA CYS A 127 -14.51 11.83 0.10
C CYS A 127 -13.83 13.19 0.35
N VAL A 128 -13.49 13.92 -0.73
CA VAL A 128 -12.89 15.25 -0.67
C VAL A 128 -13.55 16.13 -1.73
N THR A 129 -13.96 17.34 -1.33
CA THR A 129 -14.54 18.35 -2.21
C THR A 129 -13.79 19.66 -2.04
N GLU A 130 -13.64 20.41 -3.13
CA GLU A 130 -12.99 21.72 -3.13
C GLU A 130 -13.81 22.66 -4.02
N GLU A 131 -14.20 23.82 -3.49
CA GLU A 131 -15.03 24.83 -4.17
C GLU A 131 -16.31 24.29 -4.85
N GLY A 132 -16.90 23.23 -4.31
CA GLY A 132 -18.10 22.61 -4.86
C GLY A 132 -17.85 21.72 -6.08
N TYR A 133 -16.63 21.24 -6.26
CA TYR A 133 -16.24 20.22 -7.23
C TYR A 133 -15.70 18.97 -6.52
N PHE A 134 -15.73 17.84 -7.23
CA PHE A 134 -15.03 16.63 -6.80
C PHE A 134 -13.52 16.83 -6.93
N VAL A 135 -12.78 16.55 -5.87
CA VAL A 135 -11.33 16.44 -5.97
C VAL A 135 -11.02 15.09 -6.57
N ALA A 136 -10.57 15.08 -7.82
CA ALA A 136 -10.02 13.87 -8.42
C ALA A 136 -8.76 13.46 -7.63
N PRO A 137 -8.56 12.17 -7.34
CA PRO A 137 -7.32 11.72 -6.72
C PRO A 137 -6.13 12.20 -7.57
N PRO A 138 -5.01 12.58 -6.95
CA PRO A 138 -3.82 13.01 -7.67
C PRO A 138 -3.48 11.96 -8.73
N GLY A 139 -3.44 12.39 -10.00
CA GLY A 139 -3.06 11.51 -11.11
C GLY A 139 -1.65 10.95 -10.92
N ASN A 140 -1.41 9.77 -11.50
CA ASN A 140 -0.17 8.98 -11.46
C ASN A 140 0.98 9.57 -10.64
N ILE A 141 1.00 9.20 -9.36
CA ILE A 141 2.14 9.42 -8.47
C ILE A 141 3.29 8.52 -8.97
N PRO A 142 4.50 9.07 -9.19
CA PRO A 142 5.66 8.27 -9.57
C PRO A 142 5.86 7.12 -8.58
N LEU A 143 6.04 5.90 -9.10
CA LEU A 143 6.47 4.78 -8.27
C LEU A 143 7.81 5.16 -7.62
N LYS A 144 7.91 5.05 -6.28
CA LYS A 144 9.19 5.19 -5.59
C LYS A 144 10.17 4.17 -6.18
N SER A 145 11.45 4.54 -6.24
CA SER A 145 12.54 3.67 -6.67
C SER A 145 12.39 2.27 -6.07
N ARG A 146 12.38 1.26 -6.94
CA ARG A 146 12.08 -0.15 -6.62
C ARG A 146 12.99 -0.76 -5.54
N GLY A 147 14.12 -0.11 -5.23
CA GLY A 147 14.98 -0.47 -4.11
C GLY A 147 14.29 -0.37 -2.74
N ASP A 148 13.28 0.48 -2.61
CA ASP A 148 12.64 0.75 -1.33
C ASP A 148 11.32 -0.03 -1.12
N LEU A 149 10.65 -0.46 -2.20
CA LEU A 149 9.30 -1.04 -2.13
C LEU A 149 9.25 -2.57 -2.23
N LEU A 150 10.31 -3.24 -2.68
CA LEU A 150 10.33 -4.71 -2.81
C LEU A 150 11.00 -5.45 -1.66
N PHE A 151 11.49 -4.73 -0.64
CA PHE A 151 12.14 -5.33 0.54
C PHE A 151 11.44 -5.03 1.86
N GLU A 152 10.41 -4.18 1.86
CA GLU A 152 9.43 -4.14 2.94
C GLU A 152 8.48 -5.33 2.77
N ASN A 153 9.01 -6.54 2.97
CA ASN A 153 8.18 -7.61 3.51
C ASN A 153 7.52 -7.00 4.75
N GLU A 154 6.20 -7.14 4.91
CA GLU A 154 5.53 -6.73 6.15
C GLU A 154 6.24 -7.37 7.37
N SER A 155 6.83 -8.55 7.20
CA SER A 155 7.70 -9.24 8.15
C SER A 155 9.03 -8.53 8.47
N ASN A 156 9.60 -7.77 7.54
CA ASN A 156 10.83 -6.98 7.73
C ASN A 156 10.56 -5.60 8.34
N SER A 157 9.38 -5.02 8.10
CA SER A 157 8.97 -3.72 8.66
C SER A 157 8.83 -3.77 10.20
N PHE A 158 8.47 -4.93 10.74
CA PHE A 158 8.29 -5.12 12.19
C PHE A 158 9.53 -5.67 12.92
N SER A 159 10.61 -5.96 12.19
CA SER A 159 11.85 -6.48 12.76
C SER A 159 12.74 -5.36 13.28
N ALA A 160 13.38 -5.58 14.44
CA ALA A 160 14.41 -4.68 14.93
C ALA A 160 15.71 -4.79 14.12
N SER A 161 15.93 -5.93 13.45
CA SER A 161 17.12 -6.19 12.64
C SER A 161 16.79 -6.98 11.36
N PRO A 162 16.27 -6.29 10.31
CA PRO A 162 15.75 -6.94 9.11
C PRO A 162 16.81 -7.77 8.36
N GLY A 163 18.10 -7.44 8.50
CA GLY A 163 19.21 -8.21 7.92
C GLY A 163 19.35 -9.65 8.43
N ARG A 164 18.63 -10.04 9.49
CA ARG A 164 18.61 -11.43 9.99
C ARG A 164 17.75 -12.37 9.14
N TYR A 165 16.81 -11.82 8.38
CA TYR A 165 15.90 -12.62 7.57
C TYR A 165 16.48 -12.85 6.19
N SER A 166 16.43 -14.10 5.73
CA SER A 166 16.91 -14.52 4.42
C SER A 166 15.86 -15.38 3.75
N VAL A 167 15.69 -15.18 2.45
CA VAL A 167 14.79 -15.98 1.62
C VAL A 167 15.64 -17.03 0.91
N THR A 168 15.20 -18.29 0.93
CA THR A 168 15.88 -19.36 0.18
C THR A 168 15.46 -19.37 -1.28
N ASP A 169 16.34 -19.84 -2.16
CA ASP A 169 16.00 -20.11 -3.55
C ASP A 169 14.83 -21.10 -3.69
N ILE A 170 14.13 -21.00 -4.82
CA ILE A 170 12.97 -21.83 -5.15
C ILE A 170 13.41 -23.29 -5.29
N LYS A 171 12.85 -24.15 -4.44
CA LYS A 171 13.05 -25.61 -4.54
C LYS A 171 11.87 -26.23 -5.25
N THR A 172 12.14 -26.95 -6.33
CA THR A 172 11.11 -27.71 -7.04
C THR A 172 11.13 -29.14 -6.53
N GLU A 173 10.10 -29.54 -5.80
CA GLU A 173 9.91 -30.93 -5.39
C GLU A 173 9.24 -31.72 -6.51
N THR A 174 9.39 -33.05 -6.49
CA THR A 174 8.96 -34.00 -7.53
C THR A 174 7.45 -34.00 -7.83
N ASN A 175 6.63 -33.30 -7.04
CA ASN A 175 5.17 -33.28 -7.13
C ASN A 175 4.58 -32.02 -7.82
N ASN A 176 5.32 -31.34 -8.72
CA ASN A 176 4.91 -30.04 -9.30
C ASN A 176 4.63 -28.99 -8.21
N THR A 177 5.44 -29.00 -7.16
CA THR A 177 5.35 -28.04 -6.06
C THR A 177 6.65 -27.25 -5.98
N GLN A 178 6.54 -25.94 -6.10
CA GLN A 178 7.67 -25.03 -5.87
C GLN A 178 7.56 -24.45 -4.47
N THR A 179 8.62 -24.57 -3.67
CA THR A 179 8.64 -24.07 -2.30
C THR A 179 9.73 -23.02 -2.08
N VAL A 180 9.39 -21.99 -1.32
CA VAL A 180 10.27 -20.91 -0.88
C VAL A 180 10.14 -20.80 0.63
N GLN A 181 11.26 -20.70 1.34
CA GLN A 181 11.28 -20.59 2.80
C GLN A 181 11.90 -19.27 3.22
N ILE A 182 11.26 -18.60 4.17
CA ILE A 182 11.81 -17.44 4.86
C ILE A 182 12.47 -17.93 6.14
N ARG A 183 13.76 -17.63 6.32
CA ARG A 183 14.58 -18.09 7.45
C ARG A 183 15.11 -16.91 8.26
N ALA A 184 14.97 -17.01 9.58
CA ALA A 184 15.66 -16.14 10.51
C ALA A 184 16.99 -16.78 10.94
N ASN A 185 18.08 -16.07 10.74
CA ASN A 185 19.42 -16.55 11.04
C ASN A 185 19.85 -16.07 12.43
N TYR A 186 19.99 -17.02 13.36
CA TYR A 186 20.55 -16.78 14.68
C TYR A 186 21.97 -17.36 14.79
N PRO A 187 22.81 -16.87 15.71
CA PRO A 187 24.18 -17.37 15.91
C PRO A 187 24.26 -18.89 16.14
N TRP A 188 23.22 -19.48 16.73
CA TRP A 188 23.18 -20.91 17.01
C TRP A 188 22.51 -21.74 15.91
N LYS A 189 21.51 -21.19 15.19
CA LYS A 189 20.72 -21.94 14.20
C LYS A 189 19.86 -21.04 13.31
N SER A 190 19.70 -21.42 12.05
CA SER A 190 18.66 -20.84 11.18
C SER A 190 17.31 -21.51 11.43
N HIS A 191 16.29 -20.71 11.71
CA HIS A 191 14.91 -21.16 11.93
C HIS A 191 14.02 -20.74 10.75
N ILE A 192 13.14 -21.65 10.31
CA ILE A 192 12.15 -21.35 9.27
C ILE A 192 10.98 -20.63 9.93
N VAL A 193 10.63 -19.46 9.41
CA VAL A 193 9.55 -18.60 9.93
C VAL A 193 8.28 -18.80 9.13
N GLU A 194 8.41 -18.82 7.80
CA GLU A 194 7.31 -18.95 6.86
C GLU A 194 7.74 -19.83 5.69
N THR A 195 6.83 -20.67 5.22
CA THR A 195 7.03 -21.47 4.00
C THR A 195 5.92 -21.17 3.01
N LEU A 196 6.31 -20.70 1.83
CA LEU A 196 5.44 -20.44 0.69
C LEU A 196 5.53 -21.63 -0.26
N ALA A 197 4.40 -22.21 -0.61
CA ALA A 197 4.30 -23.32 -1.55
C ALA A 197 3.35 -22.95 -2.70
N LEU A 198 3.86 -23.04 -3.92
CA LEU A 198 3.08 -22.97 -5.15
C LEU A 198 2.72 -24.40 -5.56
N HIS A 199 1.43 -24.70 -5.60
CA HIS A 199 0.89 -25.97 -6.06
C HIS A 199 0.30 -25.81 -7.46
N THR A 200 0.90 -26.50 -8.43
CA THR A 200 0.43 -26.54 -9.83
C THR A 200 -0.23 -27.88 -10.19
N GLY A 201 -0.44 -28.77 -9.21
CA GLY A 201 -1.00 -30.10 -9.40
C GLY A 201 -2.54 -30.18 -9.25
N PRO A 202 -3.18 -31.21 -9.85
CA PRO A 202 -4.65 -31.36 -9.91
C PRO A 202 -5.33 -31.70 -8.58
N LYS A 203 -4.57 -31.94 -7.50
CA LYS A 203 -5.12 -32.25 -6.16
C LYS A 203 -5.73 -31.05 -5.45
N TYR A 204 -5.29 -29.83 -5.80
CA TYR A 204 -5.68 -28.59 -5.12
C TYR A 204 -6.50 -27.65 -6.00
N VAL A 205 -6.74 -28.05 -7.25
CA VAL A 205 -7.42 -27.25 -8.27
C VAL A 205 -8.64 -28.04 -8.70
N SER A 206 -9.83 -27.60 -8.28
CA SER A 206 -11.07 -28.20 -8.74
C SER A 206 -11.24 -27.90 -10.24
N GLU A 207 -11.80 -28.82 -11.03
CA GLU A 207 -12.07 -28.57 -12.45
C GLU A 207 -13.03 -27.40 -12.70
N ALA A 208 -13.69 -26.90 -11.65
CA ALA A 208 -14.60 -25.75 -11.68
C ALA A 208 -13.88 -24.39 -11.65
N ASP A 209 -12.62 -24.31 -11.17
CA ASP A 209 -11.88 -23.05 -11.00
C ASP A 209 -11.02 -22.71 -12.23
N LYS A 210 -11.61 -22.81 -13.41
CA LYS A 210 -10.95 -22.48 -14.68
C LYS A 210 -11.19 -21.02 -15.03
N PHE A 211 -10.17 -20.19 -14.86
CA PHE A 211 -10.20 -18.79 -15.27
C PHE A 211 -10.03 -18.70 -16.80
N LYS A 212 -10.91 -17.93 -17.45
CA LYS A 212 -10.82 -17.65 -18.89
C LYS A 212 -10.20 -16.28 -19.09
N ASP A 213 -8.98 -16.27 -19.61
CA ASP A 213 -8.37 -15.05 -20.14
C ASP A 213 -8.56 -15.03 -21.66
N GLY A 214 -9.63 -14.34 -22.09
CA GLY A 214 -10.07 -14.32 -23.49
C GLY A 214 -10.44 -15.72 -24.02
N LYS A 215 -9.68 -16.24 -24.99
CA LYS A 215 -9.90 -17.56 -25.60
C LYS A 215 -9.16 -18.71 -24.90
N LYS A 216 -8.26 -18.42 -23.96
CA LYS A 216 -7.43 -19.44 -23.29
C LYS A 216 -7.95 -19.72 -21.90
N THR A 217 -8.11 -21.00 -21.59
CA THR A 217 -8.46 -21.46 -20.25
C THR A 217 -7.15 -21.75 -19.50
N ILE A 218 -6.86 -20.97 -18.47
CA ILE A 218 -5.63 -21.12 -17.67
C ILE A 218 -5.96 -22.01 -16.46
N PRO A 219 -5.17 -23.06 -16.18
CA PRO A 219 -5.32 -23.81 -14.93
C PRO A 219 -4.99 -22.89 -13.76
N SER A 220 -5.86 -22.82 -12.77
CA SER A 220 -5.57 -22.09 -11.52
C SER A 220 -4.40 -22.76 -10.80
N SER A 221 -3.54 -21.96 -10.20
CA SER A 221 -2.46 -22.41 -9.33
C SER A 221 -2.71 -21.85 -7.94
N SER A 222 -2.60 -22.67 -6.89
CA SER A 222 -2.77 -22.20 -5.52
C SER A 222 -1.42 -21.88 -4.90
N ILE A 223 -1.34 -20.73 -4.25
CA ILE A 223 -0.21 -20.34 -3.41
C ILE A 223 -0.67 -20.50 -1.97
N ILE A 224 0.05 -21.30 -1.20
CA ILE A 224 -0.22 -21.54 0.22
C ILE A 224 0.94 -20.95 1.02
N SER A 225 0.64 -19.97 1.87
CA SER A 225 1.56 -19.53 2.92
C SER A 225 1.27 -20.32 4.19
N THR A 226 2.31 -20.94 4.74
CA THR A 226 2.24 -21.66 6.02
C THR A 226 3.14 -20.96 7.03
N ILE A 227 2.52 -20.48 8.11
CA ILE A 227 3.17 -19.75 9.19
C ILE A 227 2.83 -20.45 10.50
N HIS A 228 3.84 -20.75 11.30
CA HIS A 228 3.66 -21.31 12.64
C HIS A 228 3.68 -20.18 13.66
N LEU A 229 2.54 -19.91 14.30
CA LEU A 229 2.38 -18.80 15.24
C LEU A 229 3.38 -18.85 16.40
N ASN A 230 3.59 -20.03 17.00
CA ASN A 230 4.52 -20.18 18.13
C ASN A 230 5.97 -19.87 17.72
N THR A 231 6.38 -20.34 16.54
CA THR A 231 7.72 -20.10 16.00
C THR A 231 7.90 -18.63 15.67
N LEU A 232 6.90 -18.00 15.04
CA LEU A 232 6.91 -16.58 14.74
C LEU A 232 7.00 -15.75 16.02
N PHE A 233 6.21 -16.07 17.05
CA PHE A 233 6.22 -15.38 18.33
C PHE A 233 7.60 -15.45 19.01
N MET A 234 8.18 -16.64 19.14
CA MET A 234 9.51 -16.79 19.73
C MET A 234 10.57 -16.03 18.91
N ASN A 235 10.46 -16.08 17.58
CA ASN A 235 11.33 -15.35 16.68
C ASN A 235 11.21 -13.83 16.87
N THR A 236 9.99 -13.28 17.05
CA THR A 236 9.80 -11.84 17.33
C THR A 236 10.42 -11.41 18.66
N ILE A 237 10.36 -12.26 19.71
CA ILE A 237 11.01 -11.96 20.99
C ILE A 237 12.53 -11.98 20.85
N CYS A 238 13.09 -12.99 20.20
CA CYS A 238 14.54 -13.12 19.99
C CYS A 238 15.11 -12.02 19.07
N ASP A 239 14.32 -11.53 18.12
CA ASP A 239 14.70 -10.40 17.28
C ASP A 239 14.64 -9.07 18.04
N ALA A 240 13.65 -8.88 18.91
CA ALA A 240 13.51 -7.68 19.72
C ALA A 240 14.58 -7.54 20.83
N TYR A 241 15.20 -8.63 21.28
CA TYR A 241 16.17 -8.59 22.36
C TYR A 241 17.45 -7.85 21.99
N ASP A 242 17.78 -6.82 22.77
CA ASP A 242 18.99 -6.00 22.63
C ASP A 242 19.61 -5.73 24.01
N GLU A 243 20.94 -5.85 24.08
CA GLU A 243 21.76 -5.59 25.28
C GLU A 243 22.65 -4.36 25.07
N SER A 244 22.05 -3.25 24.64
CA SER A 244 22.81 -2.01 24.44
C SER A 244 23.48 -1.52 25.74
N GLU A 245 24.73 -1.11 25.64
CA GLU A 245 25.44 -0.48 26.76
C GLU A 245 25.00 0.99 26.89
N TYR A 246 24.47 1.36 28.06
CA TYR A 246 24.09 2.74 28.36
C TYR A 246 24.84 3.19 29.61
N LYS A 247 25.67 4.25 29.47
CA LYS A 247 26.52 4.79 30.55
C LYS A 247 27.41 3.73 31.24
N GLY A 248 27.96 2.79 30.46
CA GLY A 248 28.84 1.73 30.97
C GLY A 248 28.13 0.58 31.68
N ASN A 249 26.80 0.61 31.78
CA ASN A 249 26.00 -0.50 32.29
C ASN A 249 25.25 -1.18 31.15
N LYS A 250 25.23 -2.52 31.17
CA LYS A 250 24.43 -3.32 30.24
C LYS A 250 22.93 -3.14 30.55
N ARG A 251 22.17 -2.68 29.57
CA ARG A 251 20.71 -2.54 29.66
C ARG A 251 20.07 -3.56 28.73
N ALA A 252 19.47 -4.60 29.31
CA ALA A 252 18.61 -5.51 28.58
C ALA A 252 17.30 -4.79 28.24
N LEU A 253 16.92 -4.78 26.97
CA LEU A 253 15.67 -4.19 26.51
C LEU A 253 15.06 -5.01 25.37
N LEU A 254 13.73 -4.94 25.24
CA LEU A 254 13.02 -5.52 24.11
C LEU A 254 12.56 -4.41 23.15
N ARG A 255 13.20 -4.32 21.99
CA ARG A 255 12.87 -3.41 20.89
C ARG A 255 11.71 -3.92 20.05
N PHE A 256 10.55 -4.13 20.66
CA PHE A 256 9.35 -4.41 19.87
C PHE A 256 8.99 -3.22 18.99
N HIS A 257 8.55 -3.53 17.77
CA HIS A 257 7.84 -2.57 16.95
C HIS A 257 6.60 -2.05 17.71
N ARG A 258 6.29 -0.76 17.55
CA ARG A 258 5.21 -0.08 18.30
C ARG A 258 3.85 -0.79 18.19
N LYS A 259 3.55 -1.37 17.02
CA LYS A 259 2.32 -2.15 16.74
C LYS A 259 2.31 -3.56 17.37
N LEU A 260 3.48 -4.15 17.64
CA LEU A 260 3.61 -5.49 18.24
C LEU A 260 3.83 -5.46 19.75
N ALA A 261 4.20 -4.30 20.31
CA ALA A 261 4.44 -4.16 21.74
C ALA A 261 3.17 -4.56 22.53
N PRO A 262 3.31 -5.34 23.62
CA PRO A 262 2.15 -5.84 24.39
C PRO A 262 1.35 -4.70 25.04
N TYR A 263 2.06 -3.65 25.45
CA TYR A 263 1.49 -2.42 25.97
C TYR A 263 2.10 -1.25 25.21
N SER A 264 1.25 -0.30 24.83
CA SER A 264 1.63 0.90 24.11
C SER A 264 2.23 1.96 25.02
N ILE A 265 1.72 2.07 26.26
CA ILE A 265 2.12 3.09 27.23
C ILE A 265 2.22 2.46 28.62
N SER A 266 3.21 2.91 29.40
CA SER A 266 3.24 2.67 30.84
C SER A 266 3.19 3.98 31.65
N PHE A 267 2.87 3.86 32.94
CA PHE A 267 2.99 4.96 33.90
C PHE A 267 4.05 4.65 34.94
N ALA A 268 4.98 5.58 35.11
CA ALA A 268 6.02 5.56 36.14
C ALA A 268 5.80 6.73 37.09
N ILE A 269 5.93 6.47 38.40
CA ILE A 269 5.71 7.48 39.44
C ILE A 269 7.04 7.76 40.12
N ALA A 270 7.44 9.04 40.15
CA ALA A 270 8.62 9.45 40.87
C ALA A 270 8.35 9.37 42.39
N SER A 271 8.93 8.35 43.04
CA SER A 271 8.76 8.04 44.47
C SER A 271 9.54 8.97 45.41
N GLY A 272 9.58 10.27 45.11
CA GLY A 272 10.32 11.27 45.90
C GLY A 272 9.52 11.93 47.02
N GLY A 273 8.24 11.59 47.17
CA GLY A 273 7.25 12.41 47.87
C GLY A 273 6.62 11.81 49.12
N VAL A 274 5.88 12.66 49.82
CA VAL A 274 4.99 12.29 50.95
C VAL A 274 3.95 11.27 50.46
N ALA A 275 3.65 10.25 51.28
CA ALA A 275 2.76 9.14 50.91
C ALA A 275 1.38 9.58 50.36
N ALA A 276 0.84 10.71 50.83
CA ALA A 276 -0.41 11.28 50.33
C ALA A 276 -0.31 11.73 48.86
N ILE A 277 0.79 12.40 48.48
CA ILE A 277 1.03 12.85 47.11
C ILE A 277 1.18 11.63 46.18
N VAL A 278 1.83 10.58 46.66
CA VAL A 278 1.95 9.32 45.89
C VAL A 278 0.58 8.69 45.64
N GLN A 279 -0.35 8.77 46.59
CA GLN A 279 -1.73 8.30 46.39
C GLN A 279 -2.47 9.13 45.34
N GLU A 280 -2.39 10.46 45.41
CA GLU A 280 -3.00 11.33 44.39
C GLU A 280 -2.42 11.08 42.99
N LEU A 281 -1.11 10.85 42.88
CA LEU A 281 -0.46 10.47 41.62
C LEU A 281 -0.90 9.09 41.12
N ASN A 282 -1.14 8.13 42.02
CA ASN A 282 -1.69 6.83 41.65
C ASN A 282 -3.11 6.97 41.11
N ASP A 283 -3.95 7.79 41.75
CA ASP A 283 -5.32 8.05 41.32
C ASP A 283 -5.35 8.75 39.96
N LEU A 284 -4.45 9.71 39.74
CA LEU A 284 -4.26 10.34 38.43
C LEU A 284 -3.81 9.32 37.37
N ALA A 285 -2.86 8.44 37.69
CA ALA A 285 -2.40 7.39 36.77
C ALA A 285 -3.53 6.42 36.41
N LEU A 286 -4.37 6.05 37.38
CA LEU A 286 -5.55 5.22 37.15
C LEU A 286 -6.55 5.90 36.22
N HIS A 287 -6.83 7.19 36.46
CA HIS A 287 -7.73 7.96 35.61
C HIS A 287 -7.22 8.07 34.17
N LEU A 288 -5.93 8.37 33.98
CA LEU A 288 -5.32 8.41 32.65
C LEU A 288 -5.36 7.03 31.99
N THR A 289 -5.09 5.97 32.74
CA THR A 289 -5.18 4.60 32.24
C THR A 289 -6.58 4.29 31.69
N GLU A 290 -7.63 4.72 32.37
CA GLU A 290 -9.01 4.59 31.88
C GLU A 290 -9.23 5.41 30.60
N GLN A 291 -8.79 6.66 30.56
CA GLN A 291 -8.89 7.50 29.36
C GLN A 291 -8.19 6.88 28.15
N PHE A 292 -6.99 6.33 28.31
CA PHE A 292 -6.30 5.65 27.21
C PHE A 292 -7.01 4.38 26.74
N ARG A 293 -7.61 3.62 27.67
CA ARG A 293 -8.39 2.42 27.32
C ARG A 293 -9.65 2.75 26.53
N THR A 294 -10.31 3.88 26.83
CA THR A 294 -11.46 4.33 26.02
C THR A 294 -11.08 4.62 24.58
N ASN A 295 -9.82 5.02 24.33
CA ASN A 295 -9.26 5.25 22.99
C ASN A 295 -8.57 4.02 22.40
N HIS A 296 -8.87 2.82 22.91
CA HIS A 296 -8.34 1.53 22.45
C HIS A 296 -6.80 1.39 22.53
N LEU A 297 -6.12 2.19 23.35
CA LEU A 297 -4.69 2.06 23.59
C LEU A 297 -4.42 1.15 24.80
N SER A 298 -3.57 0.13 24.59
CA SER A 298 -3.18 -0.82 25.64
C SER A 298 -2.22 -0.14 26.61
N THR A 299 -2.61 0.00 27.88
CA THR A 299 -1.79 0.63 28.92
C THR A 299 -1.45 -0.32 30.06
N LEU A 300 -0.23 -0.16 30.59
CA LEU A 300 0.23 -0.87 31.78
C LEU A 300 0.47 0.11 32.92
N PHE A 301 -0.22 -0.13 34.02
CA PHE A 301 0.10 0.50 35.29
C PHE A 301 0.26 -0.57 36.36
N LEU A 302 1.43 -0.61 36.99
CA LEU A 302 1.74 -1.52 38.07
C LEU A 302 1.73 -0.73 39.39
N PRO A 303 0.69 -0.82 40.24
CA PRO A 303 0.62 -0.05 41.49
C PRO A 303 1.79 -0.35 42.44
N ARG A 304 2.36 -1.56 42.37
CA ARG A 304 3.54 -1.96 43.15
C ARG A 304 4.83 -1.26 42.71
N SER A 305 4.89 -0.75 41.47
CA SER A 305 6.08 -0.10 40.92
C SER A 305 6.37 1.27 41.58
N SER A 306 5.35 1.90 42.17
CA SER A 306 5.46 3.17 42.90
C SER A 306 6.44 3.14 44.08
N LYS A 307 6.76 1.95 44.62
CA LYS A 307 7.73 1.75 45.71
C LYS A 307 9.17 1.64 45.23
N LEU A 308 9.39 1.44 43.93
CA LEU A 308 10.71 1.28 43.33
C LEU A 308 11.27 2.63 42.90
N SER A 309 12.60 2.74 42.84
CA SER A 309 13.25 3.91 42.25
C SER A 309 12.83 4.10 40.80
N LEU A 310 12.83 5.34 40.33
CA LEU A 310 12.40 5.68 38.97
C LEU A 310 13.21 4.92 37.89
N GLU A 311 14.51 4.73 38.12
CA GLU A 311 15.38 3.98 37.22
C GLU A 311 15.06 2.47 37.21
N ALA A 312 14.70 1.91 38.36
CA ALA A 312 14.26 0.51 38.45
C ALA A 312 12.92 0.29 37.74
N GLN A 313 11.99 1.25 37.84
CA GLN A 313 10.73 1.21 37.09
C GLN A 313 10.98 1.24 35.58
N TRP A 314 11.84 2.15 35.09
CA TRP A 314 12.19 2.20 33.67
C TRP A 314 12.82 0.90 33.18
N ARG A 315 13.73 0.31 33.96
CA ARG A 315 14.34 -0.98 33.62
C ARG A 315 13.28 -2.06 33.45
N GLN A 316 12.33 -2.15 34.39
CA GLN A 316 11.24 -3.13 34.30
C GLN A 316 10.38 -2.94 33.04
N TYR A 317 10.05 -1.69 32.68
CA TYR A 317 9.24 -1.41 31.49
C TYR A 317 10.01 -1.58 30.18
N ASP A 318 11.32 -1.31 30.19
CA ASP A 318 12.22 -1.54 29.06
C ASP A 318 12.39 -3.05 28.80
N GLU A 319 12.49 -3.86 29.86
CA GLU A 319 12.50 -5.34 29.81
C GLU A 319 11.16 -5.91 29.31
N MET A 320 10.04 -5.23 29.55
CA MET A 320 8.73 -5.57 28.97
C MET A 320 8.54 -5.07 27.54
N GLY A 321 9.45 -4.23 27.04
CA GLY A 321 9.45 -3.70 25.68
C GLY A 321 8.38 -2.65 25.38
N ILE A 322 7.94 -1.91 26.39
CA ILE A 322 6.93 -0.84 26.25
C ILE A 322 7.58 0.38 25.57
N PRO A 323 7.01 0.93 24.48
CA PRO A 323 7.68 1.97 23.70
C PRO A 323 7.66 3.34 24.38
N TYR A 324 6.57 3.69 25.07
CA TYR A 324 6.42 4.99 25.75
C TYR A 324 6.13 4.82 27.24
N ASN A 325 6.83 5.60 28.07
CA ASN A 325 6.63 5.63 29.51
C ASN A 325 6.28 7.05 29.94
N VAL A 326 5.09 7.26 30.51
CA VAL A 326 4.66 8.54 31.07
C VAL A 326 5.16 8.61 32.52
N VAL A 327 5.99 9.60 32.81
CA VAL A 327 6.52 9.86 34.14
C VAL A 327 5.70 10.94 34.81
N LEU A 328 5.11 10.58 35.95
CA LEU A 328 4.35 11.47 36.82
C LEU A 328 5.23 11.90 37.99
N ASN A 329 5.27 13.20 38.22
CA ASN A 329 6.05 13.90 39.25
C ASN A 329 5.11 14.75 40.11
N GLU A 330 5.57 15.22 41.26
CA GLU A 330 4.75 16.12 42.10
C GLU A 330 4.38 17.44 41.39
N ARG A 331 5.23 17.90 40.45
CA ARG A 331 4.95 19.09 39.63
C ARG A 331 3.78 18.89 38.68
N THR A 332 3.48 17.66 38.28
CA THR A 332 2.39 17.38 37.33
C THR A 332 1.03 17.68 37.95
N LEU A 333 0.89 17.56 39.28
CA LEU A 333 -0.32 17.95 40.02
C LEU A 333 -0.51 19.47 40.08
N LYS A 334 0.58 20.25 40.00
CA LYS A 334 0.54 21.72 40.07
C LYS A 334 0.40 22.36 38.69
N ASP A 335 1.20 21.88 37.74
CA ASP A 335 1.40 22.53 36.44
C ASP A 335 0.63 21.82 35.31
N GLY A 336 0.11 20.61 35.55
CA GLY A 336 -0.59 19.82 34.51
C GLY A 336 0.33 19.29 33.39
N LEU A 337 1.64 19.36 33.56
CA LEU A 337 2.64 18.90 32.60
C LEU A 337 3.16 17.53 32.99
N VAL A 338 3.26 16.58 32.05
CA VAL A 338 3.83 15.24 32.26
C VAL A 338 5.04 15.00 31.38
N HIS A 339 5.92 14.09 31.78
CA HIS A 339 7.11 13.73 30.99
C HIS A 339 6.87 12.42 30.23
N LEU A 340 6.88 12.47 28.90
CA LEU A 340 6.83 11.29 28.04
C LEU A 340 8.25 10.82 27.71
N ARG A 341 8.63 9.61 28.13
CA ARG A 341 9.93 9.00 27.82
C ARG A 341 9.79 7.97 26.70
N ASN A 342 10.62 8.08 25.68
CA ASN A 342 10.74 7.06 24.62
C ASN A 342 11.75 5.98 25.04
N ARG A 343 11.40 4.71 24.87
CA ARG A 343 12.25 3.53 25.16
C ARG A 343 13.56 3.55 24.36
N ASP A 344 13.47 3.86 23.07
CA ASP A 344 14.56 3.70 22.10
C ASP A 344 15.58 4.83 22.21
N THR A 345 15.12 6.08 22.30
CA THR A 345 15.99 7.26 22.40
C THR A 345 16.31 7.64 23.84
N THR A 346 15.56 7.14 24.81
CA THR A 346 15.62 7.53 26.25
C THR A 346 15.35 9.01 26.55
N LEU A 347 14.98 9.79 25.53
CA LEU A 347 14.65 11.20 25.65
C LEU A 347 13.32 11.40 26.36
N LYS A 348 13.21 12.54 27.06
CA LYS A 348 12.01 12.96 27.79
C LYS A 348 11.45 14.21 27.15
N GLU A 349 10.18 14.13 26.76
CA GLU A 349 9.41 15.25 26.22
C GLU A 349 8.39 15.72 27.27
N GLN A 350 8.07 17.01 27.29
CA GLN A 350 7.05 17.55 28.18
C GLN A 350 5.75 17.77 27.40
N VAL A 351 4.66 17.20 27.90
CA VAL A 351 3.35 17.26 27.25
C VAL A 351 2.30 17.61 28.30
N HIS A 352 1.33 18.43 27.95
CA HIS A 352 0.21 18.75 28.84
C HIS A 352 -0.75 17.54 28.96
N VAL A 353 -1.30 17.30 30.15
CA VAL A 353 -2.16 16.13 30.43
C VAL A 353 -3.35 16.03 29.45
N SER A 354 -3.98 17.16 29.13
CA SER A 354 -5.14 17.18 28.23
C SER A 354 -4.82 16.80 26.78
N GLU A 355 -3.60 17.08 26.31
CA GLU A 355 -3.19 16.81 24.92
C GLU A 355 -2.49 15.45 24.78
N LEU A 356 -2.12 14.82 25.90
CA LEU A 356 -1.33 13.60 25.93
C LEU A 356 -1.96 12.47 25.10
N VAL A 357 -3.28 12.30 25.18
CA VAL A 357 -3.97 11.20 24.49
C VAL A 357 -3.92 11.39 22.97
N ALA A 358 -4.26 12.59 22.50
CA ALA A 358 -4.23 12.92 21.08
C ALA A 358 -2.79 12.86 20.53
N TYR A 359 -1.81 13.33 21.30
CA TYR A 359 -0.41 13.28 20.91
C TYR A 359 0.08 11.84 20.75
N VAL A 360 -0.23 10.97 21.71
CA VAL A 360 0.18 9.56 21.61
C VAL A 360 -0.52 8.87 20.44
N GLU A 361 -1.79 9.15 20.18
CA GLU A 361 -2.48 8.62 19.00
C GLU A 361 -1.79 9.01 17.68
N GLN A 362 -1.36 10.27 17.56
CA GLN A 362 -0.58 10.73 16.40
C GLN A 362 0.77 10.02 16.28
N LEU A 363 1.46 9.78 17.41
CA LEU A 363 2.73 9.05 17.43
C LEU A 363 2.60 7.59 16.95
N PHE A 364 1.44 6.96 17.16
CA PHE A 364 1.15 5.60 16.67
C PHE A 364 0.60 5.58 15.24
N LYS A 365 -0.04 6.65 14.76
CA LYS A 365 -0.52 6.76 13.36
C LYS A 365 0.58 7.11 12.37
N ASN A 366 1.55 7.92 12.78
CA ASN A 366 2.67 8.34 11.94
C ASN A 366 3.73 7.24 11.74
N TYR A 367 3.48 6.03 12.25
CA TYR A 367 4.34 4.84 12.20
C TYR A 367 3.50 3.66 11.69
#